data_AF-A0A973JQS2-F1
#
_entry.id   AF-A0A973JQS2-F1
#
_cell.length_a   1.000
_cell.length_b   1.000
_cell.length_c   1.000
_cell.angle_alpha   90.00
_cell.angle_beta   90.00
_cell.angle_gamma   90.00
#
_symmetry.space_group_name_H-M   'P 1'
#
loop_
_entity.id
_entity.type
_entity.pdbx_description
1 polymer ?
#
loop_
_entity_poly.entity_id
_entity_poly.type
_entity_poly.pdbx_seq_one_letter_code
_entity_poly.pdbx_strand_id
1 'polypeptide(L)'
;MRDRLDKLVLEKGLVVSRSQAENWIKLGKVNVNGKVVTKPGHMVGDTAKIELVAEEQYVSRAGLKLASVAQLLKLDFRGKVVLDVGSST
;
A
#
# COMPACT_ATOMS: atom_id res chain seq x y z
N MET A 1 -8.62 3.59 24.24
CA MET A 1 -9.81 3.08 23.52
C MET A 1 -9.37 1.88 22.67
N ARG A 2 -10.31 1.14 22.06
CA ARG A 2 -10.01 0.15 21.02
C ARG A 2 -10.85 0.51 19.80
N ASP A 3 -10.24 0.49 18.63
CA ASP A 3 -10.93 0.74 17.37
C ASP A 3 -10.44 -0.23 16.28
N ARG A 4 -11.11 -0.23 15.14
CA ARG A 4 -10.84 -1.18 14.06
C ARG A 4 -9.53 -0.85 13.39
N LEU A 5 -8.79 -1.89 13.01
CA LEU A 5 -7.49 -1.74 12.36
C LEU A 5 -7.58 -0.90 11.07
N ASP A 6 -8.58 -1.13 10.22
CA ASP A 6 -8.79 -0.33 8.99
C ASP A 6 -8.94 1.17 9.27
N LYS A 7 -9.66 1.53 10.33
CA LYS A 7 -9.87 2.91 10.76
C LYS A 7 -8.60 3.49 11.37
N LEU A 8 -7.94 2.77 12.27
CA LEU A 8 -6.70 3.22 12.91
C LEU A 8 -5.54 3.42 11.91
N VAL A 9 -5.46 2.58 10.87
CA VAL A 9 -4.45 2.72 9.81
C VAL A 9 -4.66 4.02 9.02
N LEU A 10 -5.92 4.39 8.73
CA LEU A 10 -6.25 5.67 8.11
C LEU A 10 -5.99 6.86 9.05
N GLU A 11 -6.47 6.79 10.30
CA GLU A 11 -6.32 7.86 11.30
C GLU A 11 -4.86 8.16 11.63
N LYS A 12 -3.98 7.16 11.57
CA LYS A 12 -2.52 7.34 11.71
C LYS A 12 -1.83 7.86 10.44
N GLY A 13 -2.58 8.13 9.37
CA GLY A 13 -2.06 8.67 8.11
C GLY A 13 -1.18 7.69 7.32
N LEU A 14 -1.28 6.39 7.60
CA LEU A 14 -0.48 5.37 6.93
C LEU A 14 -0.96 5.11 5.48
N VAL A 15 -2.21 5.42 5.20
CA VAL A 15 -2.86 5.25 3.89
C VAL A 15 -3.75 6.46 3.60
N VAL A 16 -4.12 6.67 2.34
CA VAL A 16 -4.93 7.83 1.93
C VAL A 16 -6.44 7.56 1.99
N SER A 17 -6.87 6.31 2.15
CA SER A 17 -8.28 5.95 2.26
C SER A 17 -8.51 4.69 3.09
N ARG A 18 -9.71 4.55 3.65
CA ARG A 18 -10.12 3.34 4.37
C ARG A 18 -10.11 2.10 3.46
N SER A 19 -10.53 2.24 2.21
CA SER A 19 -10.50 1.15 1.23
C SER A 19 -9.08 0.65 0.96
N GLN A 20 -8.10 1.56 0.90
CA GLN A 20 -6.69 1.19 0.79
C GLN A 20 -6.22 0.44 2.05
N ALA A 21 -6.61 0.90 3.25
CA ALA A 21 -6.34 0.20 4.51
C ALA A 21 -6.84 -1.25 4.46
N GLU A 22 -8.12 -1.45 4.10
CA GLU A 22 -8.72 -2.78 4.04
C GLU A 22 -7.99 -3.70 3.05
N ASN A 23 -7.61 -3.17 1.88
CA ASN A 23 -6.88 -3.94 0.89
C ASN A 23 -5.50 -4.37 1.43
N TRP A 24 -4.75 -3.44 2.00
CA TRP A 24 -3.41 -3.71 2.53
C TRP A 24 -3.46 -4.69 3.70
N ILE A 25 -4.45 -4.58 4.57
CA ILE A 25 -4.68 -5.53 5.66
C ILE A 25 -4.95 -6.92 5.05
N LYS A 26 -5.89 -7.05 4.10
CA LYS A 26 -6.20 -8.34 3.45
C LYS A 26 -4.99 -8.96 2.74
N LEU A 27 -4.11 -8.13 2.18
CA LEU A 27 -2.86 -8.56 1.53
C LEU A 27 -1.73 -8.92 2.52
N GLY A 28 -1.98 -8.83 3.83
CA GLY A 28 -0.96 -9.11 4.86
C GLY A 28 0.15 -8.05 4.90
N LYS A 29 -0.13 -6.83 4.42
CA LYS A 29 0.81 -5.71 4.36
C LYS A 29 0.75 -4.81 5.60
N VAL A 30 0.08 -5.25 6.68
CA VAL A 30 -0.04 -4.48 7.93
C VAL A 30 0.38 -5.34 9.11
N ASN A 31 1.34 -4.82 9.87
CA ASN A 31 1.81 -5.38 11.13
C ASN A 31 1.23 -4.62 12.31
N VAL A 32 0.79 -5.35 13.33
CA VAL A 32 0.37 -4.82 14.63
C VAL A 32 1.22 -5.47 15.71
N ASN A 33 2.03 -4.68 16.42
CA ASN A 33 2.97 -5.15 17.43
C ASN A 33 3.87 -6.30 16.94
N GLY A 34 4.36 -6.19 15.70
CA GLY A 34 5.24 -7.19 15.08
C GLY A 34 4.55 -8.44 14.53
N LYS A 35 3.20 -8.50 14.51
CA LYS A 35 2.43 -9.59 13.90
C LYS A 35 1.63 -9.11 12.70
N VAL A 36 1.68 -9.86 11.61
CA VAL A 36 0.83 -9.60 10.43
C VAL A 36 -0.63 -9.83 10.81
N VAL A 37 -1.48 -8.84 10.53
CA VAL A 37 -2.93 -8.95 10.73
C VAL A 37 -3.63 -8.84 9.38
N THR A 38 -4.51 -9.79 9.07
CA THR A 38 -5.20 -9.87 7.78
C THR A 38 -6.70 -9.55 7.83
N LYS A 39 -7.23 -9.25 9.02
CA LYS A 39 -8.65 -8.92 9.25
C LYS A 39 -8.83 -7.42 9.46
N PRO A 40 -9.47 -6.67 8.53
CA PRO A 40 -9.63 -5.21 8.65
C PRO A 40 -10.41 -4.77 9.90
N GLY A 41 -11.43 -5.53 10.28
CA GLY A 41 -12.21 -5.28 11.50
C GLY A 41 -11.58 -5.82 12.78
N HIS A 42 -10.28 -6.16 12.78
CA HIS A 42 -9.59 -6.56 14.00
C HIS A 42 -9.53 -5.38 14.98
N MET A 43 -9.87 -5.63 16.25
CA MET A 43 -9.92 -4.58 17.26
C MET A 43 -8.52 -4.38 17.85
N VAL A 44 -8.00 -3.18 17.67
CA VAL A 44 -6.63 -2.82 18.06
C VAL A 44 -6.69 -1.65 19.05
N GLY A 45 -5.86 -1.70 20.09
CA GLY A 45 -5.75 -0.61 21.04
C GLY A 45 -5.02 0.58 20.41
N ASP A 46 -5.39 1.80 20.77
CA ASP A 46 -4.85 3.02 20.16
C ASP A 46 -3.32 3.15 20.32
N THR A 47 -2.76 2.50 21.37
CA THR A 47 -1.34 2.44 21.72
C THR A 47 -0.57 1.35 20.97
N ALA A 48 -1.24 0.49 20.20
CA ALA A 48 -0.54 -0.53 19.42
C ALA A 48 0.34 0.11 18.35
N LYS A 49 1.52 -0.49 18.15
CA LYS A 49 2.42 -0.12 17.06
C LYS A 49 1.88 -0.72 15.77
N ILE A 50 1.42 0.13 14.86
CA ILE A 50 0.90 -0.27 13.55
C ILE A 50 1.91 0.17 12.50
N GLU A 51 2.38 -0.78 11.71
CA GLU A 51 3.38 -0.57 10.67
C GLU A 51 2.90 -1.17 9.36
N LEU A 52 3.13 -0.47 8.26
CA LEU A 52 2.92 -1.03 6.94
C LEU A 52 4.17 -1.81 6.55
N VAL A 53 3.97 -3.06 6.12
CA VAL A 53 5.01 -3.86 5.48
C VAL A 53 5.14 -3.33 4.05
N ALA A 54 5.78 -2.18 3.93
CA ALA A 54 5.89 -1.46 2.68
C ALA A 54 6.84 -2.19 1.73
N GLU A 55 6.28 -2.64 0.60
CA GLU A 55 6.99 -2.72 -0.67
C GLU A 55 5.96 -2.50 -1.79
N GLU A 56 5.40 -1.29 -1.91
CA GLU A 56 4.81 -0.89 -3.19
C GLU A 56 5.39 0.45 -3.62
N GLN A 57 6.33 0.35 -4.56
CA GLN A 57 7.02 1.45 -5.23
C GLN A 57 6.06 2.28 -6.12
N TYR A 58 4.85 1.78 -6.39
CA TYR A 58 3.94 2.34 -7.39
C TYR A 58 2.52 2.51 -6.85
N VAL A 59 1.85 3.59 -7.26
CA VAL A 59 0.50 3.97 -6.82
C VAL A 59 -0.62 3.06 -7.34
N SER A 60 -0.32 2.17 -8.29
CA SER A 60 -1.30 1.23 -8.86
C SER A 60 -0.63 -0.05 -9.37
N ARG A 61 -1.47 -1.09 -9.56
CA ARG A 61 -1.05 -2.35 -10.22
C ARG A 61 -0.53 -2.13 -11.65
N ALA A 62 -0.92 -1.04 -12.32
CA ALA A 62 -0.39 -0.73 -13.65
C ALA A 62 1.09 -0.35 -13.59
N GLY A 63 1.50 0.39 -12.55
CA GLY A 63 2.91 0.70 -12.32
C GLY A 63 3.78 -0.55 -12.14
N LEU A 64 3.28 -1.55 -11.40
CA LEU A 64 3.97 -2.85 -11.27
C LEU A 64 4.14 -3.58 -12.62
N LYS A 65 3.11 -3.54 -13.48
CA LYS A 65 3.19 -4.13 -14.83
C LYS A 65 4.22 -3.42 -15.71
N LEU A 66 4.19 -2.09 -15.72
CA LEU A 66 5.12 -1.30 -16.52
C LEU A 66 6.57 -1.49 -16.04
N ALA A 67 6.79 -1.50 -14.72
CA ALA A 67 8.09 -1.77 -14.12
C ALA A 67 8.65 -3.15 -14.52
N SER A 68 7.81 -4.18 -14.46
CA SER A 68 8.16 -5.54 -14.87
C SER A 68 8.58 -5.60 -16.34
N VAL A 69 7.81 -4.98 -17.24
CA VAL A 69 8.14 -4.92 -18.68
C VAL A 69 9.40 -4.11 -18.95
N ALA A 70 9.56 -2.96 -18.29
CA ALA A 70 10.74 -2.13 -18.44
C ALA A 70 12.01 -2.87 -18.04
N GLN A 71 11.97 -3.66 -16.95
CA GLN A 71 13.08 -4.50 -16.53
C GLN A 71 13.38 -5.61 -17.53
N LEU A 72 12.34 -6.33 -17.99
CA LEU A 72 12.48 -7.44 -18.93
C LEU A 72 13.07 -6.99 -20.28
N LEU A 73 12.64 -5.82 -20.76
CA LEU A 73 13.10 -5.22 -22.02
C LEU A 73 14.36 -4.34 -21.86
N LYS A 74 14.89 -4.22 -20.64
CA LYS A 74 16.05 -3.37 -20.30
C LYS A 74 15.89 -1.92 -20.76
N LEU A 75 14.69 -1.36 -20.57
CA LEU A 75 14.39 0.02 -20.93
C LEU A 75 14.94 0.97 -19.86
N ASP A 76 15.68 1.98 -20.29
CA ASP A 76 16.08 3.13 -19.47
C ASP A 76 15.42 4.40 -20.00
N PHE A 77 14.69 5.08 -19.11
CA PHE A 77 13.96 6.31 -19.40
C PHE A 77 14.70 7.57 -18.90
N ARG A 78 15.86 7.43 -18.24
CA ARG A 78 16.63 8.57 -17.72
C ARG A 78 17.03 9.53 -18.84
N GLY A 79 16.77 10.82 -18.63
CA GLY A 79 17.08 11.88 -19.59
C GLY A 79 16.23 11.86 -20.87
N LYS A 80 15.16 11.06 -20.92
CA LYS A 80 14.27 10.97 -22.08
C LYS A 80 12.96 11.72 -21.82
N VAL A 81 12.38 12.24 -22.89
CA VAL A 81 10.99 12.70 -22.89
C VAL A 81 10.09 11.47 -23.02
N VAL A 82 9.15 11.31 -22.09
CA VAL A 82 8.21 10.18 -22.03
C VAL A 82 6.78 10.72 -22.07
N LEU A 83 5.93 10.08 -22.86
CA LEU A 83 4.49 10.35 -22.91
C LEU A 83 3.75 9.20 -22.22
N ASP A 84 2.94 9.53 -21.21
CA ASP A 84 2.02 8.59 -20.59
C ASP A 84 0.65 8.68 -21.27
N VAL A 85 0.17 7.58 -21.84
CA VAL A 85 -1.10 7.52 -22.57
C VAL A 85 -2.05 6.59 -21.83
N GLY A 86 -3.20 7.14 -21.41
CA GLY A 86 -4.20 6.39 -20.65
C GLY A 86 -4.03 6.48 -19.13
N SER A 87 -3.40 7.55 -18.62
CA SER A 87 -3.34 7.84 -17.20
C SER A 87 -4.75 8.17 -16.68
N SER A 88 -5.47 7.17 -16.17
CA SER A 88 -6.63 7.40 -15.31
C SER A 88 -6.20 7.14 -13.87
N THR A 89 -6.49 8.08 -12.98
CA THR A 89 -6.17 8.01 -11.55
C THR A 89 -6.96 6.92 -10.85
#